data_AF-A0A8I2AH46-F1
#
_entry.id   AF-A0A8I2AH46-F1
#
_cell.length_a   1.000
_cell.length_b   1.000
_cell.length_c   1.000
_cell.angle_alpha   90.00
_cell.angle_beta   90.00
_cell.angle_gamma   90.00
#
_symmetry.space_group_name_H-M   'P 1'
#
loop_
_entity.id
_entity.type
_entity.pdbx_description
1 polymer ?
#
loop_
_entity_poly.entity_id
_entity_poly.type
_entity_poly.pdbx_seq_one_letter_code
_entity_poly.pdbx_strand_id
1 'polypeptide(L)' 'MNTSALILMISTWTIVTCFAVYFFIKILTAKKLDEPDSYLDNDDQTGNG' A
#
# COMPACT_ATOMS: atom_id res chain seq x y z
N MET A 1 -23.83 19.75 -24.62
CA MET A 1 -22.73 18.83 -24.24
C MET A 1 -23.29 17.43 -24.19
N ASN A 2 -22.62 16.48 -24.85
CA ASN A 2 -23.17 15.15 -25.04
C ASN A 2 -23.22 14.42 -23.70
N THR A 3 -24.39 13.96 -23.27
CA THR A 3 -24.60 13.22 -22.02
C THR A 3 -23.64 12.05 -21.88
N SER A 4 -23.30 11.38 -22.99
CA SER A 4 -22.31 10.30 -23.05
C SER A 4 -20.91 10.72 -22.58
N ALA A 5 -20.47 11.94 -22.89
CA ALA A 5 -19.17 12.46 -22.44
C ALA A 5 -19.15 12.72 -20.93
N LEU A 6 -20.27 13.20 -20.38
CA LEU A 6 -20.42 13.45 -18.94
C LEU A 6 -20.45 12.13 -18.15
N ILE A 7 -21.15 11.12 -18.66
CA ILE A 7 -21.19 9.77 -18.07
C ILE A 7 -19.78 9.15 -18.07
N LEU A 8 -19.07 9.23 -19.20
CA LEU A 8 -17.71 8.69 -19.30
C LEU A 8 -16.77 9.39 -18.32
N MET A 9 -16.84 10.72 -18.23
CA MET A 9 -16.04 11.49 -17.29
C MET A 9 -16.29 11.00 -15.86
N ILE A 10 -17.52 11.06 -15.38
CA ILE A 10 -17.86 10.68 -13.99
C ILE A 10 -17.46 9.23 -13.70
N SER A 11 -17.74 8.31 -14.63
CA SER A 11 -17.38 6.90 -14.48
C SER A 11 -15.86 6.70 -14.30
N THR A 12 -15.06 7.40 -15.10
CA THR A 12 -13.60 7.32 -15.01
C THR A 12 -13.09 7.80 -13.65
N TRP A 13 -13.61 8.96 -13.20
CA TRP A 13 -13.28 9.51 -11.88
C TRP A 13 -13.69 8.56 -10.74
N THR A 14 -14.88 7.97 -10.81
CA THR A 14 -15.36 7.01 -9.79
C THR A 14 -14.45 5.79 -9.74
N ILE A 15 -14.11 5.20 -10.89
CA ILE A 15 -13.28 4.00 -10.96
C ILE A 15 -11.90 4.27 -10.34
N VAL A 16 -11.21 5.32 -10.77
CA VAL A 16 -9.88 5.68 -10.25
C VAL A 16 -9.94 5.94 -8.74
N THR A 17 -10.96 6.66 -8.28
CA THR A 17 -11.14 6.95 -6.84
C THR A 17 -11.36 5.67 -6.04
N CYS A 18 -12.20 4.74 -6.53
CA CYS A 18 -12.41 3.45 -5.89
C CYS A 18 -11.13 2.63 -5.79
N PHE A 19 -10.32 2.58 -6.84
CA PHE A 19 -9.03 1.89 -6.81
C PHE A 19 -8.07 2.54 -5.81
N ALA A 20 -7.97 3.87 -5.81
CA ALA A 20 -7.12 4.59 -4.86
C ALA A 20 -7.52 4.26 -3.41
N VAL A 21 -8.82 4.38 -3.07
CA VAL A 21 -9.33 4.05 -1.74
C VAL A 21 -9.05 2.58 -1.38
N TYR A 22 -9.28 1.65 -2.31
CA TYR A 22 -9.00 0.23 -2.10
C TYR A 22 -7.53 -0.03 -1.75
N PHE A 23 -6.59 0.55 -2.50
CA PHE A 23 -5.17 0.37 -2.23
C PHE A 23 -4.73 1.04 -0.92
N PHE A 24 -5.27 2.21 -0.60
CA PHE A 24 -5.02 2.86 0.69
C PHE A 24 -5.48 2.00 1.85
N ILE A 25 -6.71 1.49 1.80
CA ILE A 25 -7.23 0.58 2.85
C ILE A 25 -6.38 -0.69 2.92
N LYS A 26 -6.04 -1.27 1.77
CA LYS A 26 -5.20 -2.47 1.69
C LYS A 26 -3.82 -2.25 2.31
N ILE A 27 -3.20 -1.09 2.08
CA ILE A 27 -1.89 -0.75 2.64
C ILE A 27 -1.99 -0.50 4.15
N LEU A 28 -2.96 0.29 4.60
CA LEU A 28 -3.14 0.59 6.02
C LEU A 28 -3.52 -0.65 6.85
N THR A 29 -4.17 -1.63 6.22
CA THR A 29 -4.57 -2.89 6.87
C THR A 29 -3.60 -4.03 6.55
N ALA A 30 -2.57 -3.80 5.73
CA ALA A 30 -1.59 -4.83 5.44
C ALA A 30 -0.88 -5.19 6.75
N LYS A 31 -1.01 -6.45 7.17
CA LYS A 31 -0.27 -6.97 8.30
C LYS A 31 1.20 -6.73 8.04
N LYS A 32 1.89 -6.03 8.96
CA LYS A 32 3.34 -5.86 8.92
C LYS A 32 3.93 -7.27 8.81
N LEU A 33 4.65 -7.54 7.74
CA LEU A 33 5.45 -8.76 7.66
C LEU A 33 6.32 -8.79 8.92
N ASP A 34 6.38 -9.94 9.59
CA ASP A 34 7.39 -10.15 10.64
C ASP A 34 8.74 -10.00 9.94
N GLU A 35 9.30 -8.80 10.00
CA GLU A 35 10.66 -8.54 9.52
C GLU A 35 11.56 -9.36 10.43
N PRO A 36 12.37 -10.29 9.89
CA PRO A 36 13.41 -10.93 10.69
C PRO A 36 14.28 -9.81 11.26
N ASP A 37 14.50 -9.85 12.58
CA ASP A 37 15.25 -8.81 13.28
C ASP A 37 16.62 -8.63 12.60
N SER A 38 16.83 -7.45 12.03
CA SER A 38 18.05 -7.11 11.29
C SER A 38 19.30 -7.05 12.17
N TYR A 39 19.14 -7.11 13.50
CA TYR A 39 20.24 -7.11 14.47
C TYR A 39 20.65 -8.51 14.96
N LEU A 40 19.90 -9.58 14.62
CA LEU A 40 20.28 -10.96 15.01
C LEU A 40 21.67 -11.36 14.52
N ASP A 41 22.11 -10.86 13.36
CA ASP A 41 23.42 -11.15 12.77
C ASP A 41 24.57 -10.32 13.39
N ASN A 42 24.25 -9.34 14.25
CA ASN A 42 25.19 -8.44 14.91
C ASN A 42 25.47 -8.80 16.38
N ASP A 43 24.59 -9.57 17.01
CA ASP A 43 24.75 -9.98 18.42
C ASP A 43 25.97 -10.91 18.62
N ASP A 44 26.41 -11.59 17.57
CA ASP A 44 27.55 -12.52 17.60
C ASP A 44 28.93 -11.83 17.51
N GLN A 45 28.99 -10.52 17.20
CA GLN A 45 30.26 -9.79 16.99
C GLN A 45 30.76 -8.97 18.18
N THR A 46 30.01 -8.86 19.28
CA THR A 46 30.41 -8.05 20.45
C THR A 46 30.87 -8.86 21.67
N GLY A 47 31.08 -10.17 21.52
CA GLY A 47 31.58 -11.06 22.57
C GLY A 47 32.87 -11.79 22.19
N ASN A 48 34.02 -11.10 22.15
CA ASN A 48 35.31 -11.77 22.27
C ASN A 48 36.25 -10.95 23.17
N GLY A 49 36.88 -11.64 24.11
CA GLY A 49 37.56 -11.10 25.29
C GLY A 49 38.90 -10.42 25.07
#